data_AF-A0A0G0MIU7-F1
#
_entry.id   AF-A0A0G0MIU7-F1
#
_cell.length_a   1.000
_cell.length_b   1.000
_cell.length_c   1.000
_cell.angle_alpha   90.00
_cell.angle_beta   90.00
_cell.angle_gamma   90.00
#
_symmetry.space_group_name_H-M   'P 1'
#
loop_
_entity.id
_entity.type
_entity.pdbx_description
1 polymer ?
#
loop_
_entity_poly.entity_id
_entity_poly.type
_entity_poly.pdbx_seq_one_letter_code
_entity_poly.pdbx_strand_id
1 'polypeptide(L)'
;MANRHLSRSIAMQSLYEWDFSGCDNQKLQEIIDRNIKEFGLGMDDVNFIRQLISGVISKSAPQWPIEQITIIDRNVLRLGLYELLFGSREEVPPKVAINESIELAKTFGGESSGKFINGVLGTVYREIGEPGKEE
;
A
#
# COMPACT_ATOMS: atom_id res chain seq x y z
N MET A 1 -12.37 -11.27 -2.49
CA MET A 1 -11.78 -10.08 -3.15
C MET A 1 -12.14 -8.78 -2.44
N ALA A 2 -13.42 -8.46 -2.16
CA ALA A 2 -13.81 -7.23 -1.45
C ALA A 2 -13.07 -7.01 -0.12
N ASN A 3 -12.81 -8.08 0.64
CA ASN A 3 -12.10 -8.01 1.90
C ASN A 3 -10.62 -7.56 1.76
N ARG A 4 -9.97 -7.89 0.63
CA ARG A 4 -8.56 -7.53 0.37
C ARG A 4 -8.41 -6.07 -0.07
N HIS A 5 -9.36 -5.54 -0.85
CA HIS A 5 -9.40 -4.11 -1.16
C HIS A 5 -9.57 -3.28 0.11
N LEU A 6 -10.55 -3.62 0.94
CA LEU A 6 -10.76 -2.96 2.25
C LEU A 6 -9.51 -3.07 3.14
N SER A 7 -8.87 -4.24 3.20
CA SER A 7 -7.62 -4.42 3.95
C SER A 7 -6.53 -3.45 3.49
N ARG A 8 -6.37 -3.24 2.18
CA ARG A 8 -5.40 -2.29 1.65
C ARG A 8 -5.77 -0.84 1.98
N SER A 9 -7.05 -0.49 1.94
CA SER A 9 -7.53 0.83 2.37
C SER A 9 -7.22 1.11 3.84
N ILE A 10 -7.38 0.11 4.72
CA ILE A 10 -7.04 0.23 6.15
C ILE A 10 -5.53 0.31 6.35
N ALA A 11 -4.76 -0.49 5.61
CA ALA A 11 -3.31 -0.46 5.64
C ALA A 11 -2.77 0.91 5.19
N MET A 12 -3.31 1.48 4.10
CA MET A 12 -2.93 2.79 3.60
C MET A 12 -3.20 3.89 4.62
N GLN A 13 -4.41 3.93 5.20
CA GLN A 13 -4.77 4.92 6.23
C GLN A 13 -3.86 4.83 7.46
N SER A 14 -3.53 3.61 7.89
CA SER A 14 -2.61 3.38 9.02
C SER A 14 -1.19 3.84 8.70
N LEU A 15 -0.70 3.58 7.49
CA LEU A 15 0.61 4.06 7.02
C LEU A 15 0.64 5.59 6.89
N TYR A 16 -0.43 6.19 6.38
CA TYR A 16 -0.57 7.65 6.30
C TYR A 16 -0.49 8.29 7.68
N GLU A 17 -1.23 7.78 8.67
CA GLU A 17 -1.22 8.33 10.02
C GLU A 17 0.14 8.15 10.72
N TRP A 18 0.77 6.98 10.56
CA TRP A 18 2.11 6.72 11.08
C TRP A 18 3.13 7.69 10.48
N ASP A 19 3.08 7.90 9.16
CA ASP A 19 3.96 8.80 8.43
C ASP A 19 3.71 10.28 8.82
N PHE A 20 2.45 10.67 8.95
CA PHE A 20 2.04 12.00 9.42
C PHE A 20 2.48 12.26 10.87
N SER A 21 2.51 11.22 11.70
CA SER A 21 2.97 11.27 13.09
C SER A 21 4.50 11.25 13.24
N GLY A 22 5.25 11.41 12.15
CA GLY A 22 6.71 11.43 12.16
C GLY A 22 7.36 10.05 12.20
N CYS A 23 6.66 9.02 11.72
CA CYS A 23 7.13 7.63 11.69
C CYS A 23 7.44 7.06 13.09
N ASP A 24 6.68 7.48 14.10
CA ASP A 24 6.83 7.01 15.48
C ASP A 24 6.34 5.56 15.64
N ASN A 25 7.30 4.63 15.70
CA ASN A 25 7.03 3.21 15.87
C ASN A 25 6.37 2.87 17.23
N GLN A 26 6.45 3.75 18.24
CA GLN A 26 5.77 3.53 19.52
C GLN A 26 4.25 3.61 19.38
N LYS A 27 3.75 4.43 18.45
CA LYS A 27 2.31 4.62 18.19
C LYS A 27 1.75 3.65 17.14
N LEU A 28 2.61 2.94 16.42
CA LEU A 28 2.22 2.13 15.26
C LEU A 28 1.12 1.11 15.59
N GLN A 29 1.26 0.34 16.67
CA GLN A 29 0.26 -0.67 17.02
C GLN A 29 -1.08 -0.03 17.40
N GLU A 30 -1.06 1.08 18.13
CA GLU A 30 -2.27 1.82 18.48
C GLU A 30 -3.01 2.32 17.23
N ILE A 31 -2.27 2.88 16.27
CA ILE A 31 -2.81 3.35 14.98
C ILE A 31 -3.48 2.20 14.23
N ILE A 32 -2.79 1.06 14.10
CA ILE A 32 -3.30 -0.13 13.40
C ILE A 32 -4.59 -0.63 14.06
N ASP A 33 -4.56 -0.82 15.37
CA ASP A 33 -5.70 -1.39 16.11
C ASP A 33 -6.92 -0.46 16.05
N ARG A 34 -6.70 0.86 16.13
CA ARG A 34 -7.76 1.85 16.02
C ARG A 34 -8.41 1.84 14.64
N ASN A 35 -7.60 1.86 13.57
CA ASN A 35 -8.11 1.86 12.20
C ASN A 35 -8.81 0.53 11.83
N ILE A 36 -8.30 -0.61 12.30
CA ILE A 36 -8.99 -1.90 12.14
C ILE A 36 -10.34 -1.88 12.86
N LYS A 37 -10.40 -1.35 14.08
CA LYS A 37 -11.65 -1.27 14.84
C LYS A 37 -12.68 -0.37 14.17
N GLU A 38 -12.24 0.75 13.60
CA GLU A 38 -13.12 1.73 12.97
C GLU A 38 -13.63 1.29 11.60
N PHE A 39 -12.75 0.76 10.75
CA PHE A 39 -13.04 0.51 9.34
C PHE A 39 -13.15 -0.98 8.98
N GLY A 40 -12.69 -1.88 9.85
CA GLY A 40 -12.67 -3.33 9.65
C GLY A 40 -13.84 -4.08 10.27
N LEU A 41 -14.94 -3.40 10.60
CA LEU A 41 -16.13 -4.04 11.18
C LEU A 41 -16.67 -5.14 10.26
N GLY A 42 -16.80 -6.36 10.79
CA GLY A 42 -17.24 -7.53 10.03
C GLY A 42 -16.14 -8.24 9.23
N MET A 43 -14.86 -7.87 9.41
CA MET A 43 -13.74 -8.64 8.89
C MET A 43 -13.36 -9.78 9.83
N ASP A 44 -13.34 -11.01 9.31
CA ASP A 44 -12.89 -12.19 10.07
C ASP A 44 -11.36 -12.33 10.13
N ASP A 45 -10.65 -11.80 9.13
CA ASP A 45 -9.19 -11.88 9.02
C ASP A 45 -8.59 -10.49 8.77
N VAL A 46 -7.78 -10.05 9.73
CA VAL A 46 -7.04 -8.78 9.70
C VAL A 46 -5.52 -8.99 9.57
N ASN A 47 -5.07 -10.24 9.44
CA ASN A 47 -3.64 -10.55 9.36
C ASN A 47 -3.02 -9.94 8.12
N PHE A 48 -3.75 -9.93 7.00
CA PHE A 48 -3.25 -9.30 5.78
C PHE A 48 -2.96 -7.80 5.95
N ILE A 49 -3.78 -7.07 6.72
CA ILE A 49 -3.53 -5.66 7.04
C ILE A 49 -2.19 -5.52 7.76
N ARG A 50 -1.97 -6.32 8.81
CA ARG A 50 -0.74 -6.27 9.61
C ARG A 50 0.49 -6.67 8.79
N GLN A 51 0.36 -7.67 7.91
CA GLN A 51 1.42 -8.11 7.01
C GLN A 51 1.81 -7.01 6.02
N LEU A 52 0.84 -6.33 5.41
CA LEU A 52 1.10 -5.20 4.51
C LEU A 52 1.86 -4.08 5.23
N ILE A 53 1.36 -3.65 6.39
CA ILE A 53 1.96 -2.53 7.15
C ILE A 53 3.37 -2.90 7.63
N SER A 54 3.54 -4.08 8.24
CA SER A 54 4.86 -4.53 8.71
C SER A 54 5.86 -4.70 7.56
N GLY A 55 5.40 -5.28 6.45
CA GLY A 55 6.18 -5.44 5.23
C GLY A 55 6.67 -4.11 4.68
N VAL A 56 5.76 -3.14 4.52
CA VAL A 56 6.09 -1.78 4.10
C VAL A 56 7.11 -1.14 5.03
N ILE A 57 6.89 -1.16 6.34
CA ILE A 57 7.80 -0.50 7.30
C ILE A 57 9.18 -1.17 7.30
N SER A 58 9.25 -2.50 7.17
CA SER A 58 10.52 -3.24 7.13
C SER A 58 11.33 -3.01 5.86
N LYS A 59 10.68 -2.69 4.73
CA LYS A 59 11.32 -2.53 3.42
C LYS A 59 11.45 -1.07 2.98
N SER A 60 10.76 -0.15 3.63
CA SER A 60 10.86 1.27 3.34
C SER A 60 12.17 1.83 3.88
N ALA A 61 12.93 2.54 3.04
CA ALA A 61 14.05 3.34 3.51
C ALA A 61 13.51 4.45 4.45
N PRO A 62 14.15 4.70 5.61
CA PRO A 62 13.68 5.68 6.61
C PRO A 62 13.62 7.12 6.09
N GLN A 63 14.29 7.41 4.97
CA GLN A 63 14.21 8.68 4.27
C GLN A 63 14.16 8.43 2.78
N TRP A 64 12.95 8.43 2.22
CA TRP A 64 12.77 8.65 0.80
C TRP A 64 12.57 10.16 0.62
N PRO A 65 13.58 10.91 0.14
CA PRO A 65 13.48 12.34 -0.01
C PRO A 65 12.69 12.62 -1.28
N ILE A 66 11.36 12.67 -1.17
CA ILE A 66 10.55 13.23 -2.24
C ILE A 66 9.67 14.32 -1.66
N GLU A 67 10.28 15.49 -1.52
CA GLU A 67 9.64 16.76 -1.16
C GLU A 67 8.48 17.12 -2.11
N GLN A 68 8.34 16.42 -3.23
CA GLN A 68 7.34 16.65 -4.27
C GLN A 68 6.18 15.63 -4.29
N ILE A 69 6.21 14.59 -3.45
CA ILE A 69 5.13 13.58 -3.39
C ILE A 69 4.27 13.81 -2.16
N THR A 70 2.95 13.80 -2.35
CA THR A 70 2.00 13.91 -1.24
C THR A 70 2.15 12.70 -0.30
N ILE A 71 1.84 12.88 0.99
CA ILE A 71 1.92 11.77 1.97
C ILE A 71 1.03 10.60 1.52
N ILE A 72 -0.10 10.88 0.87
CA ILE A 72 -1.01 9.87 0.32
C ILE A 72 -0.31 9.07 -0.79
N ASP A 73 0.16 9.74 -1.84
CA ASP A 73 0.83 9.08 -2.97
C ASP A 73 2.05 8.28 -2.52
N ARG A 74 2.82 8.82 -1.56
CA ARG A 74 3.98 8.15 -0.98
C ARG A 74 3.59 6.83 -0.32
N ASN A 75 2.52 6.81 0.47
CA ASN A 75 2.11 5.59 1.17
C ASN A 75 1.42 4.59 0.25
N VAL A 76 0.69 5.06 -0.77
CA VAL A 76 0.17 4.18 -1.83
C VAL A 76 1.31 3.55 -2.63
N LEU A 77 2.35 4.32 -3.00
CA LEU A 77 3.55 3.78 -3.66
C LEU A 77 4.24 2.74 -2.81
N ARG A 78 4.47 3.02 -1.52
CA ARG A 78 5.10 2.07 -0.60
C ARG A 78 4.34 0.74 -0.56
N LEU A 79 3.02 0.81 -0.45
CA LEU A 79 2.16 -0.37 -0.41
C LEU A 79 2.24 -1.16 -1.73
N GLY A 80 2.07 -0.48 -2.87
CA GLY A 80 2.12 -1.10 -4.18
C GLY A 80 3.48 -1.70 -4.52
N LEU A 81 4.57 -1.00 -4.20
CA LEU A 81 5.94 -1.50 -4.37
C LEU A 81 6.20 -2.71 -3.46
N TYR A 82 5.72 -2.67 -2.23
CA TYR A 82 5.87 -3.81 -1.32
C TYR A 82 5.20 -5.06 -1.89
N GLU A 83 3.93 -4.96 -2.30
CA GLU A 83 3.21 -6.10 -2.89
C GLU A 83 3.86 -6.56 -4.21
N LEU A 84 4.29 -5.61 -5.06
CA LEU A 84 4.89 -5.92 -6.35
C LEU A 84 6.25 -6.63 -6.24
N LEU A 85 7.08 -6.23 -5.28
CA LEU A 85 8.47 -6.70 -5.15
C LEU A 85 8.63 -7.85 -4.15
N PHE A 86 7.78 -7.91 -3.13
CA PHE A 86 7.92 -8.84 -2.00
C PHE A 86 6.66 -9.66 -1.71
N GLY A 87 5.52 -9.33 -2.33
CA GLY A 87 4.28 -10.08 -2.16
C GLY A 87 4.35 -11.47 -2.80
N SER A 88 3.58 -12.41 -2.25
CA SER A 88 3.37 -13.71 -2.88
C SER A 88 2.56 -13.53 -4.17
N ARG A 89 3.14 -13.90 -5.31
CA ARG A 89 2.50 -13.78 -6.64
C ARG A 89 1.28 -14.69 -6.79
N GLU A 90 1.25 -15.80 -6.06
CA GLU A 90 0.12 -16.72 -6.01
C GLU A 90 -1.06 -16.10 -5.25
N GLU A 91 -0.78 -15.32 -4.20
CA GLU A 91 -1.83 -14.65 -3.42
C GLU A 91 -2.32 -13.36 -4.09
N VAL A 92 -1.38 -12.57 -4.62
CA VAL A 92 -1.67 -11.29 -5.27
C VAL A 92 -0.85 -11.19 -6.55
N PRO A 93 -1.49 -11.41 -7.71
CA PRO A 93 -0.81 -11.23 -8.99
C PRO A 93 -0.28 -9.80 -9.17
N PRO A 94 0.89 -9.59 -9.79
CA PRO A 94 1.49 -8.26 -9.96
C PRO A 94 0.55 -7.22 -10.58
N LYS A 95 -0.21 -7.59 -11.62
CA LYS A 95 -1.21 -6.70 -12.26
C LYS A 95 -2.33 -6.29 -11.30
N VAL A 96 -2.73 -7.20 -10.40
CA VAL A 96 -3.74 -6.90 -9.36
C VAL A 96 -3.17 -5.92 -8.34
N ALA A 97 -1.95 -6.14 -7.86
CA ALA A 97 -1.29 -5.20 -6.93
C ALA A 97 -1.19 -3.78 -7.52
N ILE A 98 -0.84 -3.66 -8.80
CA ILE A 98 -0.77 -2.39 -9.52
C ILE A 98 -2.16 -1.74 -9.62
N ASN A 99 -3.18 -2.49 -10.07
CA ASN A 99 -4.53 -1.96 -10.22
C ASN A 99 -5.12 -1.50 -8.87
N GLU A 100 -4.95 -2.28 -7.80
CA GLU A 100 -5.41 -1.93 -6.46
C GLU A 100 -4.72 -0.65 -5.95
N SER A 101 -3.43 -0.51 -6.21
CA SER A 101 -2.68 0.70 -5.85
C SER A 101 -3.19 1.93 -6.61
N ILE A 102 -3.54 1.79 -7.89
CA ILE A 102 -4.12 2.88 -8.71
C ILE A 102 -5.48 3.30 -8.15
N GLU A 103 -6.34 2.34 -7.81
CA GLU A 103 -7.68 2.65 -7.27
C GLU A 103 -7.62 3.31 -5.90
N LEU A 104 -6.68 2.89 -5.04
CA LEU A 104 -6.40 3.62 -3.79
C LEU A 104 -5.95 5.05 -4.06
N ALA A 105 -5.00 5.24 -4.99
CA ALA A 105 -4.51 6.57 -5.33
C ALA A 105 -5.63 7.49 -5.82
N LYS A 106 -6.55 6.98 -6.65
CA LYS A 106 -7.72 7.73 -7.10
C LYS A 106 -8.65 8.09 -5.96
N THR A 107 -8.89 7.13 -5.06
CA THR A 107 -9.82 7.30 -3.94
C THR A 107 -9.35 8.38 -2.97
N PHE A 108 -8.04 8.43 -2.67
CA PHE A 108 -7.50 9.32 -1.64
C PHE A 108 -6.80 10.57 -2.20
N GLY A 109 -6.27 10.54 -3.43
CA GLY A 109 -5.53 11.64 -4.07
C GLY A 109 -6.11 12.13 -5.41
N GLY A 110 -7.13 11.46 -5.95
CA GLY A 110 -7.80 11.83 -7.21
C GLY A 110 -7.11 11.30 -8.48
N GLU A 111 -7.61 11.72 -9.64
CA GLU A 111 -7.18 11.17 -10.95
C GLU A 111 -5.70 11.40 -11.27
N SER A 112 -5.12 12.53 -10.85
CA SER A 112 -3.69 12.81 -11.04
C SER A 112 -2.82 11.82 -10.27
N SER A 113 -3.21 11.49 -9.04
CA SER A 113 -2.55 10.48 -8.21
C SER A 113 -2.63 9.11 -8.85
N GLY A 114 -3.81 8.70 -9.34
CA GLY A 114 -3.98 7.46 -10.09
C GLY A 114 -3.02 7.32 -11.28
N LYS A 115 -2.89 8.38 -12.08
CA LYS A 115 -1.95 8.40 -13.23
C LYS A 115 -0.49 8.33 -12.80
N PHE A 116 -0.12 9.04 -11.73
CA PHE A 116 1.23 9.02 -11.18
C PHE A 116 1.63 7.61 -10.70
N ILE A 117 0.80 6.99 -9.87
CA ILE A 117 1.02 5.63 -9.35
C ILE A 117 1.13 4.61 -10.48
N ASN A 118 0.23 4.68 -11.48
CA ASN A 118 0.29 3.80 -12.65
C ASN A 118 1.62 3.94 -13.41
N GLY A 119 2.09 5.18 -13.62
CA GLY A 119 3.35 5.45 -14.31
C GLY A 119 4.56 4.85 -13.58
N VAL A 120 4.64 5.04 -12.27
CA VAL A 120 5.75 4.55 -11.44
C VAL A 120 5.72 3.02 -11.35
N LEU A 121 4.62 2.43 -10.89
CA LEU A 121 4.52 0.98 -10.70
C LEU A 121 4.61 0.22 -12.03
N GLY A 122 4.03 0.77 -13.10
CA GLY A 122 4.16 0.19 -14.44
C GLY A 122 5.59 0.20 -14.97
N THR A 123 6.40 1.20 -14.59
CA THR A 123 7.83 1.23 -14.93
C THR A 123 8.60 0.15 -14.17
N VAL A 124 8.40 0.08 -12.85
CA VAL A 124 9.02 -0.96 -12.01
C VAL A 124 8.63 -2.36 -12.49
N TYR A 125 7.35 -2.58 -12.81
CA TYR A 125 6.86 -3.86 -13.34
C TYR A 125 7.58 -4.31 -14.62
N ARG A 126 7.89 -3.36 -15.53
CA ARG A 126 8.68 -3.65 -16.73
C ARG A 126 10.13 -3.95 -16.40
N GLU A 127 10.73 -3.20 -15.48
CA GLU A 127 12.13 -3.40 -15.07
C GLU A 127 12.36 -4.77 -14.41
N ILE A 128 11.37 -5.30 -13.69
CA ILE A 128 11.43 -6.64 -13.08
C ILE A 128 11.05 -7.79 -14.03
N GLY A 129 10.88 -7.51 -15.33
CA GLY A 129 10.63 -8.53 -16.36
C GLY A 129 9.17 -8.94 -16.54
N GLU A 130 8.21 -8.09 -16.16
CA GLU A 130 6.77 -8.28 -16.37
C GLU A 130 6.22 -9.66 -15.90
N PRO A 131 6.44 -10.04 -14.63
CA PRO A 131 6.02 -11.35 -14.11
C PRO A 131 4.50 -11.58 -14.24
N GLY A 132 4.10 -12.75 -14.76
CA GLY A 132 2.68 -13.06 -15.01
C GLY A 132 2.09 -12.33 -16.22
N LYS A 133 2.92 -11.95 -17.20
CA LYS A 133 2.46 -11.35 -18.46
C LYS A 133 1.89 -12.38 -19.44
N GLU A 134 2.47 -13.57 -19.49
CA GLU A 134 2.12 -14.67 -20.40
C GLU A 134 1.17 -15.71 -19.76
N GLU A 135 0.87 -15.54 -18.48
CA GLU A 135 -0.20 -16.25 -17.74
C GLU A 135 -1.53 -15.49 -17.87
#